data_AF-A0A6N7D2S6-F1
#
_entry.id   AF-A0A6N7D2S6-F1
#
_cell.length_a   1.000
_cell.length_b   1.000
_cell.length_c   1.000
_cell.angle_alpha   90.00
_cell.angle_beta   90.00
_cell.angle_gamma   90.00
#
_symmetry.space_group_name_H-M   'P 1'
#
loop_
_entity.id
_entity.type
_entity.pdbx_description
1 polymer ?
#
loop_
_entity_poly.entity_id
_entity_poly.type
_entity_poly.pdbx_seq_one_letter_code
_entity_poly.pdbx_strand_id
1 'polypeptide(L)'
;MTLLDRRALLLRASSLALACTLPRWAWAALQSAAADDPFALGVASGDPAPDGMVLWTRLLLPAAAAAATVQWEIAHDAAFRRIAQRGQAVADAALAHSVHVEAAGLEPDRWYFYRFMHGGAVSAVGRTRTAPAPGALPARLRLAYASCQRWEHGYYAAWRHLVDDAPDLVAFLGDYIYGYAAPPQPGGLPRTHPLRHARTLADYRDRYALHKSDPDLQAAHRACPWIVTWDDHEVENDYAGGTGRQGATDAFVRQRTAAWQAFYERMPLRASTLARGLGGLGAAGGVQLYRSIGWGRLAQVHLLDDRQFRAVQACREPGASTAAAVQPGACAALADPARSLLGAAQEAWLDAALARDAAGDGPHWSVIAQQTLFSPRRYPSGVVSTDNWDGYPAARERLLQSLQHHRPRNTVLLGGDIHQNYVCRVHAAPADPASPVVASEFCGTSITSHSGTTQQKVDAVARHNPHVLLADCDHRGYGLCDVTPSRWTTALRVVDDAARPDASIATLARFVVEDGRPGPQAA
;
A
#
# COMPACT_ATOMS: atom_id res chain seq x y z
N MET A 1 -9.05 19.17 -39.00
CA MET A 1 -9.75 19.77 -37.85
C MET A 1 -10.19 21.18 -38.25
N THR A 2 -11.50 21.40 -38.39
CA THR A 2 -12.06 22.67 -38.85
C THR A 2 -12.08 23.70 -37.71
N LEU A 3 -11.95 24.98 -38.07
CA LEU A 3 -11.81 26.15 -37.19
C LEU A 3 -12.97 26.40 -36.20
N LEU A 4 -14.03 25.58 -36.23
CA LEU A 4 -15.19 25.65 -35.34
C LEU A 4 -14.94 25.03 -33.95
N ASP A 5 -13.88 24.24 -33.79
CA ASP A 5 -13.61 23.51 -32.54
C ASP A 5 -12.83 24.33 -31.50
N ARG A 6 -12.27 25.49 -31.89
CA ARG A 6 -11.46 26.35 -31.01
C ARG A 6 -12.28 27.37 -30.20
N ARG A 7 -13.49 27.72 -30.64
CA ARG A 7 -14.37 28.68 -29.93
C ARG A 7 -15.23 28.03 -28.83
N ALA A 8 -15.51 26.73 -28.92
CA ALA A 8 -16.21 25.99 -27.88
C ALA A 8 -15.34 25.76 -26.62
N LEU A 9 -14.01 25.72 -26.78
CA LEU A 9 -13.05 25.55 -25.69
C LEU A 9 -12.87 26.81 -24.83
N LEU A 10 -13.06 28.00 -25.41
CA LEU A 10 -12.87 29.29 -24.73
C LEU A 10 -14.14 29.79 -24.00
N LEU A 11 -15.32 29.26 -24.33
CA LEU A 11 -16.60 29.66 -23.72
C LEU A 11 -17.02 28.81 -22.51
N ARG A 12 -16.21 27.80 -22.12
CA ARG A 12 -16.44 27.00 -20.89
C ARG A 12 -15.57 27.44 -19.69
N ALA A 13 -14.84 28.55 -19.81
CA ALA A 13 -13.94 29.04 -18.77
C ALA A 13 -14.57 30.04 -17.77
N SER A 14 -15.85 30.39 -17.90
CA SER A 14 -16.47 31.50 -17.13
C SER A 14 -17.55 31.09 -16.13
N SER A 15 -17.66 29.80 -15.76
CA SER A 15 -18.65 29.36 -14.75
C SER A 15 -18.07 28.35 -13.77
N LEU A 16 -17.10 28.79 -12.96
CA LEU A 16 -16.66 28.11 -11.73
C LEU A 16 -16.09 29.12 -10.73
N ALA A 17 -16.90 30.11 -10.36
CA ALA A 17 -16.60 31.01 -9.26
C ALA A 17 -17.84 31.12 -8.37
N LEU A 18 -18.17 30.04 -7.65
CA LEU A 18 -19.02 30.05 -6.45
C LEU A 18 -19.08 28.63 -5.85
N ALA A 19 -18.00 28.24 -5.18
CA ALA A 19 -17.99 27.12 -4.22
C ALA A 19 -16.84 27.30 -3.21
N CYS A 20 -16.77 28.46 -2.55
CA CYS A 20 -15.85 28.72 -1.45
C CYS A 20 -16.63 28.92 -0.15
N THR A 21 -17.14 27.84 0.43
CA THR A 21 -17.46 27.78 1.87
C THR A 21 -17.01 26.43 2.43
N LEU A 22 -15.69 26.25 2.49
CA LEU A 22 -15.04 25.26 3.34
C LEU A 22 -13.94 25.96 4.16
N PRO A 23 -13.69 25.50 5.40
CA PRO A 23 -13.03 26.31 6.41
C PRO A 23 -11.52 26.48 6.14
N ARG A 24 -11.06 27.75 6.21
CA ARG A 24 -9.75 28.29 5.78
C ARG A 24 -8.53 27.83 6.58
N TRP A 25 -8.66 27.03 7.64
CA TRP A 25 -7.56 26.84 8.60
C TRP A 25 -6.55 25.76 8.22
N ALA A 26 -6.97 24.67 7.58
CA ALA A 26 -6.03 23.71 6.98
C ALA A 26 -5.26 24.36 5.81
N TRP A 27 -5.94 25.22 5.06
CA TRP A 27 -5.31 26.10 4.08
C TRP A 27 -4.36 27.11 4.75
N ALA A 28 -4.69 27.72 5.89
CA ALA A 28 -3.79 28.68 6.54
C ALA A 28 -2.52 28.04 7.12
N ALA A 29 -2.61 26.84 7.70
CA ALA A 29 -1.44 26.10 8.21
C ALA A 29 -0.56 25.55 7.06
N LEU A 30 -1.18 25.03 5.99
CA LEU A 30 -0.45 24.59 4.80
C LEU A 30 0.01 25.78 3.94
N GLN A 31 -0.65 26.94 3.96
CA GLN A 31 -0.23 28.16 3.27
C GLN A 31 0.88 28.88 4.01
N SER A 32 0.89 28.86 5.35
CA SER A 32 2.04 29.35 6.13
C SER A 32 3.24 28.41 5.94
N ALA A 33 3.05 27.10 6.01
CA ALA A 33 4.10 26.13 5.68
C ALA A 33 4.56 26.24 4.21
N ALA A 34 3.67 26.46 3.25
CA ALA A 34 4.01 26.68 1.83
C ALA A 34 4.64 28.05 1.55
N ALA A 35 4.37 29.06 2.39
CA ALA A 35 5.03 30.35 2.32
C ALA A 35 6.52 30.25 2.71
N ASP A 36 6.88 29.26 3.55
CA ASP A 36 8.24 29.08 4.07
C ASP A 36 9.00 27.89 3.44
N ASP A 37 8.32 26.78 3.09
CA ASP A 37 8.91 25.59 2.45
C ASP A 37 7.97 24.96 1.40
N PRO A 38 8.26 25.07 0.09
CA PRO A 38 7.44 24.44 -0.95
C PRO A 38 7.49 22.91 -0.91
N PHE A 39 8.41 22.30 -0.15
CA PHE A 39 8.57 20.84 -0.02
C PHE A 39 7.99 20.29 1.29
N ALA A 40 7.10 21.01 1.98
CA ALA A 40 6.59 20.64 3.31
C ALA A 40 5.81 19.30 3.39
N LEU A 41 5.49 18.64 2.25
CA LEU A 41 4.95 17.27 2.21
C LEU A 41 6.02 16.18 2.08
N GLY A 42 7.28 16.57 2.20
CA GLY A 42 8.43 15.70 2.15
C GLY A 42 8.78 15.22 0.75
N VAL A 43 9.69 14.26 0.72
CA VAL A 43 10.17 13.59 -0.48
C VAL A 43 10.09 12.08 -0.27
N ALA A 44 9.99 11.31 -1.34
CA ALA A 44 9.93 9.85 -1.29
C ALA A 44 10.69 9.24 -2.47
N SER A 45 11.01 7.96 -2.37
CA SER A 45 11.50 7.17 -3.50
C SER A 45 10.82 5.82 -3.53
N GLY A 46 10.74 5.18 -4.69
CA GLY A 46 10.00 3.94 -4.84
C GLY A 46 10.24 3.22 -6.14
N ASP A 47 9.62 2.05 -6.27
CA ASP A 47 9.74 1.14 -7.41
C ASP A 47 11.21 0.95 -7.88
N PRO A 48 12.11 0.52 -6.97
CA PRO A 48 13.52 0.36 -7.29
C PRO A 48 13.71 -0.73 -8.35
N ALA A 49 14.61 -0.44 -9.28
CA ALA A 49 15.08 -1.32 -10.34
C ALA A 49 16.62 -1.42 -10.26
N PRO A 50 17.25 -2.37 -10.97
CA PRO A 50 18.70 -2.52 -10.93
C PRO A 50 19.47 -1.27 -11.34
N ASP A 51 18.94 -0.48 -12.26
CA ASP A 51 19.61 0.70 -12.78
C ASP A 51 18.93 2.00 -12.35
N GLY A 52 17.94 1.96 -11.46
CA GLY A 52 17.06 3.10 -11.30
C GLY A 52 15.99 2.99 -10.23
N MET A 53 15.18 4.03 -10.13
CA MET A 53 14.04 4.14 -9.20
C MET A 53 13.21 5.38 -9.56
N VAL A 54 12.04 5.50 -8.93
CA VAL A 54 11.24 6.72 -8.92
C VAL A 54 11.68 7.60 -7.76
N LEU A 55 11.89 8.90 -8.00
CA LEU A 55 11.97 9.93 -6.98
C LEU A 55 10.70 10.77 -7.02
N TRP A 56 10.19 11.12 -5.85
CA TRP A 56 8.92 11.82 -5.71
C TRP A 56 9.04 13.01 -4.77
N THR A 57 8.37 14.10 -5.13
CA THR A 57 8.04 15.21 -4.23
C THR A 57 6.75 15.88 -4.70
N ARG A 58 6.24 16.83 -3.92
CA ARG A 58 5.14 17.71 -4.34
C ARG A 58 5.43 19.13 -3.91
N LEU A 59 5.35 20.07 -4.84
CA LEU A 59 5.41 21.48 -4.50
C LEU A 59 4.07 21.97 -3.93
N LEU A 60 4.14 22.66 -2.79
CA LEU A 60 3.03 23.46 -2.29
C LEU A 60 3.15 24.87 -2.86
N LEU A 61 2.40 25.13 -3.94
CA LEU A 61 2.33 26.43 -4.58
C LEU A 61 0.93 27.04 -4.39
N PRO A 62 0.78 28.38 -4.55
CA PRO A 62 -0.53 29.01 -4.60
C PRO A 62 -1.43 28.34 -5.65
N ALA A 63 -2.74 28.24 -5.38
CA ALA A 63 -3.66 27.48 -6.23
C ALA A 63 -3.74 27.95 -7.70
N ALA A 64 -3.42 29.22 -7.97
CA ALA A 64 -3.38 29.79 -9.32
C ALA A 64 -2.02 29.60 -10.03
N ALA A 65 -1.05 28.94 -9.40
CA ALA A 65 0.26 28.73 -9.98
C ALA A 65 0.18 27.81 -11.20
N ALA A 66 0.84 28.23 -12.28
CA ALA A 66 1.07 27.40 -13.45
C ALA A 66 2.01 26.23 -13.12
N ALA A 67 2.31 25.39 -14.11
CA ALA A 67 3.34 24.37 -13.98
C ALA A 67 4.69 25.01 -13.59
N ALA A 68 5.45 24.31 -12.75
CA ALA A 68 6.71 24.81 -12.20
C ALA A 68 7.87 23.85 -12.48
N THR A 69 9.04 24.38 -12.82
CA THR A 69 10.24 23.56 -13.00
C THR A 69 10.87 23.25 -11.64
N VAL A 70 11.21 21.99 -11.44
CA VAL A 70 11.90 21.46 -10.26
C VAL A 70 13.20 20.82 -10.70
N GLN A 71 14.31 21.28 -10.14
CA GLN A 71 15.60 20.63 -10.31
C GLN A 71 15.69 19.44 -9.35
N TRP A 72 16.42 18.41 -9.74
CA TRP A 72 16.68 17.25 -8.89
C TRP A 72 18.12 16.79 -9.02
N GLU A 73 18.65 16.22 -7.95
CA GLU A 73 20.00 15.65 -7.91
C GLU A 73 19.98 14.30 -7.21
N ILE A 74 20.85 13.40 -7.66
CA ILE A 74 21.21 12.13 -7.04
C ILE A 74 22.71 12.14 -6.79
N ALA A 75 23.15 11.76 -5.59
CA ALA A 75 24.54 11.82 -5.16
C ALA A 75 24.98 10.55 -4.44
N HIS A 76 26.29 10.31 -4.45
CA HIS A 76 26.94 9.22 -3.71
C HIS A 76 27.17 9.56 -2.22
N ASP A 77 26.87 10.78 -1.79
CA ASP A 77 27.03 11.25 -0.42
C ASP A 77 25.96 12.28 -0.05
N ALA A 78 25.58 12.32 1.23
CA ALA A 78 24.52 13.19 1.75
C ALA A 78 24.84 14.70 1.65
N ALA A 79 26.11 15.06 1.45
CA ALA A 79 26.54 16.44 1.28
C ALA A 79 26.51 16.90 -0.19
N PHE A 80 26.10 16.02 -1.13
CA PHE A 80 26.02 16.30 -2.56
C PHE A 80 27.34 16.77 -3.18
N ARG A 81 28.48 16.28 -2.66
CA ARG A 81 29.81 16.59 -3.23
C ARG A 81 30.11 15.78 -4.48
N ARG A 82 29.57 14.55 -4.56
CA ARG A 82 29.73 13.64 -5.70
C ARG A 82 28.37 13.33 -6.31
N ILE A 83 27.97 14.16 -7.27
CA ILE A 83 26.72 13.99 -8.01
C ILE A 83 26.86 12.79 -8.96
N ALA A 84 25.93 11.84 -8.83
CA ALA A 84 25.77 10.72 -9.76
C ALA A 84 24.94 11.14 -10.98
N GLN A 85 23.82 11.83 -10.75
CA GLN A 85 22.94 12.35 -11.79
C GLN A 85 22.23 13.62 -11.32
N ARG A 86 21.77 14.43 -12.27
CA ARG A 86 20.92 15.59 -12.01
C ARG A 86 20.08 15.92 -13.22
N GLY A 87 18.98 16.63 -13.01
CA GLY A 87 18.11 17.05 -14.10
C GLY A 87 17.04 18.02 -13.65
N GLN A 88 16.02 18.15 -14.51
CA GLN A 88 14.83 18.94 -14.26
C GLN A 88 13.59 18.09 -14.51
N ALA A 89 12.53 18.40 -13.80
CA ALA A 89 11.20 17.84 -13.99
C ALA A 89 10.16 18.96 -13.90
N VAL A 90 8.99 18.72 -14.47
CA VAL A 90 7.87 19.67 -14.43
C VAL A 90 6.87 19.21 -13.38
N ALA A 91 6.62 20.07 -12.41
CA ALA A 91 5.52 19.94 -11.46
C ALA A 91 4.24 20.49 -12.14
N ASP A 92 3.44 19.59 -12.72
CA ASP A 92 2.22 19.97 -13.46
C ASP A 92 1.07 20.32 -12.50
N ALA A 93 0.41 21.45 -12.72
CA ALA A 93 -0.75 21.87 -11.94
C ALA A 93 -1.92 20.87 -12.04
N ALA A 94 -2.07 20.18 -13.17
CA ALA A 94 -3.08 19.13 -13.35
C ALA A 94 -2.89 17.96 -12.36
N LEU A 95 -1.65 17.71 -11.93
CA LEU A 95 -1.24 16.70 -10.96
C LEU A 95 -0.92 17.29 -9.59
N ALA A 96 -1.52 18.44 -9.26
CA ALA A 96 -1.30 19.14 -8.00
C ALA A 96 0.17 19.43 -7.71
N HIS A 97 0.95 19.71 -8.76
CA HIS A 97 2.38 20.00 -8.70
C HIS A 97 3.20 18.87 -8.06
N SER A 98 2.73 17.62 -8.18
CA SER A 98 3.57 16.44 -7.89
C SER A 98 4.66 16.30 -8.95
N VAL A 99 5.81 15.80 -8.53
CA VAL A 99 6.96 15.52 -9.37
C VAL A 99 7.29 14.04 -9.26
N HIS A 100 7.42 13.38 -10.40
CA HIS A 100 7.85 11.98 -10.51
C HIS A 100 9.04 11.93 -11.46
N VAL A 101 10.21 11.59 -10.93
CA VAL A 101 11.45 11.42 -11.71
C VAL A 101 11.75 9.94 -11.80
N GLU A 102 11.72 9.37 -13.00
CA GLU A 102 12.20 8.02 -13.27
C GLU A 102 13.69 8.07 -13.63
N ALA A 103 14.54 7.97 -12.61
CA ALA A 103 15.98 7.92 -12.82
C ALA A 103 16.41 6.50 -13.20
N ALA A 104 17.34 6.41 -14.15
CA ALA A 104 17.84 5.18 -14.76
C ALA A 104 19.34 5.30 -15.04
N GLY A 105 20.04 4.20 -15.38
CA GLY A 105 21.50 4.21 -15.61
C GLY A 105 22.37 4.42 -14.38
N LEU A 106 21.86 4.12 -13.18
CA LEU A 106 22.63 4.04 -11.93
C LEU A 106 23.25 2.64 -11.76
N GLU A 107 24.18 2.51 -10.82
CA GLU A 107 24.75 1.21 -10.48
C GLU A 107 23.74 0.37 -9.68
N PRO A 108 23.67 -0.96 -9.91
CA PRO A 108 22.85 -1.85 -9.11
C PRO A 108 23.38 -2.03 -7.69
N ASP A 109 22.47 -2.41 -6.79
CA ASP A 109 22.72 -2.65 -5.37
C ASP A 109 23.46 -1.51 -4.65
N ARG A 110 23.08 -0.26 -4.95
CA ARG A 110 23.80 0.93 -4.49
C ARG A 110 22.89 1.88 -3.76
N TRP A 111 23.35 2.34 -2.60
CA TRP A 111 22.75 3.45 -1.86
C TRP A 111 23.12 4.80 -2.48
N TYR A 112 22.11 5.65 -2.63
CA TYR A 112 22.23 7.04 -3.09
C TYR A 112 21.47 7.99 -2.18
N PHE A 113 21.79 9.28 -2.30
CA PHE A 113 21.06 10.38 -1.70
C PHE A 113 20.42 11.22 -2.79
N TYR A 114 19.27 11.82 -2.54
CA TYR A 114 18.58 12.67 -3.51
C TYR A 114 17.93 13.88 -2.87
N ARG A 115 17.77 14.96 -3.65
CA ARG A 115 17.08 16.20 -3.24
C ARG A 115 16.44 16.89 -4.44
N PHE A 116 15.48 17.75 -4.15
CA PHE A 116 14.81 18.60 -5.12
C PHE A 116 15.07 20.07 -4.80
N MET A 117 15.06 20.93 -5.83
CA MET A 117 15.21 22.38 -5.66
C MET A 117 14.20 23.12 -6.54
N HIS A 118 13.62 24.18 -5.99
CA HIS A 118 12.73 25.09 -6.72
C HIS A 118 12.99 26.53 -6.26
N GLY A 119 13.43 27.39 -7.18
CA GLY A 119 13.94 28.72 -6.82
C GLY A 119 15.13 28.59 -5.86
N GLY A 120 15.08 29.29 -4.72
CA GLY A 120 16.09 29.18 -3.65
C GLY A 120 15.83 28.06 -2.63
N ALA A 121 14.68 27.39 -2.70
CA ALA A 121 14.31 26.34 -1.76
C ALA A 121 14.95 25.00 -2.14
N VAL A 122 15.36 24.24 -1.13
CA VAL A 122 15.93 22.90 -1.26
C VAL A 122 15.15 21.96 -0.35
N SER A 123 14.70 20.83 -0.88
CA SER A 123 13.97 19.84 -0.09
C SER A 123 14.85 19.21 0.99
N ALA A 124 14.21 18.55 1.96
CA ALA A 124 14.91 17.57 2.78
C ALA A 124 15.61 16.52 1.91
N VAL A 125 16.77 16.04 2.36
CA VAL A 125 17.52 14.98 1.69
C VAL A 125 16.83 13.64 1.96
N GLY A 126 16.58 12.89 0.89
CA GLY A 126 16.16 11.49 0.96
C GLY A 126 17.32 10.55 0.65
N ARG A 127 17.19 9.30 1.08
CA ARG A 127 18.09 8.20 0.80
C ARG A 127 17.31 7.10 0.05
N THR A 128 17.94 6.51 -0.95
CA THR A 128 17.33 5.46 -1.78
C THR A 128 18.35 4.39 -2.16
N ARG A 129 17.88 3.23 -2.64
CA ARG A 129 18.73 2.11 -3.05
C ARG A 129 18.22 1.53 -4.36
N THR A 130 19.10 1.34 -5.33
CA THR A 130 18.81 0.54 -6.53
C THR A 130 18.71 -0.94 -6.15
N ALA A 131 17.86 -1.68 -6.87
CA ALA A 131 17.77 -3.12 -6.65
C ALA A 131 19.08 -3.81 -7.10
N PRO A 132 19.38 -5.01 -6.60
CA PRO A 132 20.45 -5.84 -7.14
C PRO A 132 20.20 -6.24 -8.60
N ALA A 133 21.28 -6.45 -9.36
CA ALA A 133 21.19 -6.96 -10.73
C ALA A 133 20.44 -8.32 -10.77
N PRO A 134 19.65 -8.62 -11.82
CA PRO A 134 18.77 -9.80 -11.83
C PRO A 134 19.46 -11.14 -11.52
N GLY A 135 20.69 -11.34 -11.99
CA GLY A 135 21.47 -12.57 -11.73
C GLY A 135 22.23 -12.59 -10.40
N ALA A 136 22.29 -11.49 -9.66
CA ALA A 136 23.01 -11.40 -8.40
C ALA A 136 22.24 -12.10 -7.27
N LEU A 137 22.95 -12.75 -6.35
CA LEU A 137 22.35 -13.29 -5.12
C LEU A 137 22.89 -12.49 -3.93
N PRO A 138 22.25 -11.37 -3.56
CA PRO A 138 22.69 -10.55 -2.43
C PRO A 138 22.62 -11.36 -1.13
N ALA A 139 23.50 -11.04 -0.18
CA ALA A 139 23.58 -11.74 1.10
C ALA A 139 22.34 -11.51 1.99
N ARG A 140 21.69 -10.34 1.86
CA ARG A 140 20.45 -10.03 2.60
C ARG A 140 19.55 -9.05 1.85
N LEU A 141 18.27 -9.09 2.20
CA LEU A 141 17.29 -8.02 2.04
C LEU A 141 16.60 -7.79 3.38
N ARG A 142 16.63 -6.57 3.91
CA ARG A 142 15.77 -6.17 5.03
C ARG A 142 14.51 -5.48 4.50
N LEU A 143 13.39 -6.17 4.56
CA LEU A 143 12.08 -5.70 4.08
C LEU A 143 11.18 -5.39 5.28
N ALA A 144 10.67 -4.18 5.39
CA ALA A 144 9.57 -3.87 6.31
C ALA A 144 8.23 -3.93 5.57
N TYR A 145 7.17 -4.39 6.22
CA TYR A 145 5.81 -4.29 5.68
C TYR A 145 4.84 -3.67 6.70
N ALA A 146 3.93 -2.85 6.20
CA ALA A 146 2.98 -2.07 7.01
C ALA A 146 1.69 -1.75 6.25
N SER A 147 0.63 -1.45 6.98
CA SER A 147 -0.66 -1.00 6.44
C SER A 147 -1.42 -0.16 7.47
N CYS A 148 -2.56 0.38 7.07
CA CYS A 148 -3.61 0.86 7.97
C CYS A 148 -3.12 1.92 8.98
N GLN A 149 -2.97 3.15 8.51
CA GLN A 149 -2.47 4.26 9.32
C GLN A 149 -3.54 5.34 9.53
N ARG A 150 -4.70 4.97 10.10
CA ARG A 150 -5.74 5.96 10.35
C ARG A 150 -5.25 7.08 11.26
N TRP A 151 -5.26 8.31 10.74
CA TRP A 151 -4.77 9.51 11.41
C TRP A 151 -5.35 9.67 12.83
N GLU A 152 -6.67 9.56 12.96
CA GLU A 152 -7.35 9.87 14.23
C GLU A 152 -7.07 8.84 15.32
N HIS A 153 -6.66 7.61 14.96
CA HIS A 153 -6.50 6.50 15.91
C HIS A 153 -5.17 6.51 16.67
N GLY A 154 -4.19 7.30 16.23
CA GLY A 154 -2.90 7.35 16.93
C GLY A 154 -1.87 8.20 16.22
N TYR A 155 -0.72 8.40 16.85
CA TYR A 155 0.46 9.02 16.28
C TYR A 155 1.33 7.99 15.57
N TYR A 156 2.19 8.47 14.68
CA TYR A 156 3.01 7.64 13.81
C TYR A 156 4.36 7.23 14.42
N ALA A 157 4.38 7.00 15.74
CA ALA A 157 5.57 6.56 16.47
C ALA A 157 6.20 5.28 15.88
N ALA A 158 5.40 4.37 15.31
CA ALA A 158 5.89 3.18 14.61
C ALA A 158 6.83 3.55 13.45
N TRP A 159 6.56 4.63 12.70
CA TRP A 159 7.42 5.07 11.60
C TRP A 159 8.78 5.58 12.08
N ARG A 160 8.85 6.24 13.25
CA ARG A 160 10.11 6.64 13.87
C ARG A 160 11.00 5.42 14.13
N HIS A 161 10.45 4.38 14.76
CA HIS A 161 11.20 3.15 15.06
C HIS A 161 11.59 2.37 13.80
N LEU A 162 10.76 2.41 12.75
CA LEU A 162 11.09 1.79 11.47
C LEU A 162 12.31 2.44 10.82
N VAL A 163 12.50 3.75 10.97
CA VAL A 163 13.71 4.44 10.49
C VAL A 163 14.96 3.90 11.20
N ASP A 164 14.88 3.68 12.51
CA ASP A 164 15.99 3.14 13.32
C ASP A 164 16.31 1.67 12.98
N ASP A 165 15.30 0.88 12.61
CA ASP A 165 15.48 -0.51 12.15
C ASP A 165 16.17 -0.59 10.76
N ALA A 166 16.28 0.54 10.05
CA ALA A 166 17.03 0.75 8.81
C ALA A 166 16.73 -0.30 7.70
N PRO A 167 15.47 -0.40 7.23
CA PRO A 167 15.12 -1.31 6.14
C PRO A 167 15.78 -0.89 4.81
N ASP A 168 15.98 -1.90 3.95
CA ASP A 168 16.42 -1.70 2.58
C ASP A 168 15.24 -1.34 1.66
N LEU A 169 14.03 -1.80 2.01
CA LEU A 169 12.79 -1.63 1.27
C LEU A 169 11.60 -1.61 2.24
N VAL A 170 10.60 -0.78 1.97
CA VAL A 170 9.31 -0.78 2.67
C VAL A 170 8.20 -1.21 1.71
N ALA A 171 7.38 -2.17 2.10
CA ALA A 171 6.13 -2.52 1.43
C ALA A 171 4.93 -1.97 2.20
N PHE A 172 4.22 -1.02 1.60
CA PHE A 172 2.98 -0.49 2.16
C PHE A 172 1.77 -1.12 1.47
N LEU A 173 0.97 -1.85 2.25
CA LEU A 173 -0.02 -2.82 1.75
C LEU A 173 -1.45 -2.27 1.63
N GLY A 174 -1.63 -0.98 1.89
CA GLY A 174 -2.91 -0.28 1.73
C GLY A 174 -3.41 0.41 3.00
N ASP A 175 -4.52 1.13 2.88
CA ASP A 175 -5.05 2.02 3.92
C ASP A 175 -4.05 3.11 4.37
N TYR A 176 -3.38 3.72 3.39
CA TYR A 176 -2.46 4.82 3.58
C TYR A 176 -3.20 6.07 4.07
N ILE A 177 -4.45 6.23 3.64
CA ILE A 177 -5.39 7.25 4.10
C ILE A 177 -6.73 6.59 4.43
N TYR A 178 -7.54 7.28 5.24
CA TYR A 178 -8.95 6.97 5.44
C TYR A 178 -9.82 8.14 4.99
N GLY A 179 -10.84 7.89 4.16
CA GLY A 179 -11.72 8.93 3.60
C GLY A 179 -12.75 9.55 4.56
N TYR A 180 -12.82 9.11 5.82
CA TYR A 180 -13.88 9.49 6.77
C TYR A 180 -13.80 10.93 7.28
N ALA A 181 -14.93 11.59 7.53
CA ALA A 181 -14.92 12.81 8.33
C ALA A 181 -14.59 12.45 9.79
N ALA A 182 -13.92 13.36 10.51
CA ALA A 182 -13.77 13.20 11.96
C ALA A 182 -15.17 13.19 12.62
N PRO A 183 -15.40 12.34 13.63
CA PRO A 183 -16.70 12.28 14.30
C PRO A 183 -17.01 13.61 15.03
N PRO A 184 -18.28 14.04 15.12
CA PRO A 184 -18.66 15.29 15.79
C PRO A 184 -18.27 15.33 17.27
N GLN A 185 -18.23 14.17 17.92
CA GLN A 185 -17.73 13.99 19.29
C GLN A 185 -16.52 13.05 19.23
N PRO A 186 -15.30 13.57 19.16
CA PRO A 186 -14.09 12.76 18.99
C PRO A 186 -13.64 12.06 20.28
N GLY A 187 -14.49 11.95 21.30
CA GLY A 187 -14.11 11.50 22.65
C GLY A 187 -13.24 10.24 22.62
N GLY A 188 -12.01 10.37 23.11
CA GLY A 188 -11.02 9.29 23.18
C GLY A 188 -10.08 9.13 21.98
N LEU A 189 -10.24 9.91 20.89
CA LEU A 189 -9.32 9.87 19.74
C LEU A 189 -8.04 10.69 20.00
N PRO A 190 -6.84 10.12 19.78
CA PRO A 190 -5.57 10.84 19.96
C PRO A 190 -5.41 12.07 19.06
N ARG A 191 -5.96 12.02 17.83
CA ARG A 191 -5.90 13.13 16.87
C ARG A 191 -7.26 13.39 16.24
N THR A 192 -7.45 14.60 15.71
CA THR A 192 -8.63 15.00 14.93
C THR A 192 -8.23 15.81 13.71
N HIS A 193 -9.18 16.06 12.80
CA HIS A 193 -8.99 16.89 11.60
C HIS A 193 -10.33 17.51 11.13
N PRO A 194 -10.32 18.63 10.37
CA PRO A 194 -11.55 19.25 9.85
C PRO A 194 -12.15 18.58 8.63
N LEU A 195 -11.37 17.74 7.96
CA LEU A 195 -11.67 17.30 6.60
C LEU A 195 -13.02 16.60 6.58
N ARG A 196 -13.86 16.99 5.61
CA ARG A 196 -15.11 16.29 5.32
C ARG A 196 -14.83 14.89 4.76
N HIS A 197 -15.90 14.11 4.63
CA HIS A 197 -15.83 12.81 3.97
C HIS A 197 -15.39 12.99 2.51
N ALA A 198 -14.36 12.26 2.10
CA ALA A 198 -13.74 12.43 0.80
C ALA A 198 -14.62 11.88 -0.33
N ARG A 199 -14.90 12.73 -1.34
CA ARG A 199 -15.65 12.32 -2.55
C ARG A 199 -15.08 12.91 -3.84
N THR A 200 -14.40 14.04 -3.73
CA THR A 200 -13.83 14.78 -4.87
C THR A 200 -12.31 14.70 -4.87
N LEU A 201 -11.68 15.02 -6.00
CA LEU A 201 -10.22 15.04 -6.13
C LEU A 201 -9.57 15.98 -5.09
N ALA A 202 -10.18 17.14 -4.83
CA ALA A 202 -9.71 18.04 -3.80
C ALA A 202 -9.72 17.38 -2.40
N ASP A 203 -10.79 16.66 -2.06
CA ASP A 203 -10.89 16.01 -0.74
C ASP A 203 -9.81 14.92 -0.55
N TYR A 204 -9.56 14.10 -1.57
CA TYR A 204 -8.49 13.10 -1.51
C TYR A 204 -7.11 13.75 -1.44
N ARG A 205 -6.87 14.82 -2.23
CA ARG A 205 -5.61 15.58 -2.18
C ARG A 205 -5.34 16.16 -0.79
N ASP A 206 -6.38 16.68 -0.13
CA ASP A 206 -6.30 17.19 1.25
C ASP A 206 -6.07 16.05 2.24
N ARG A 207 -6.69 14.89 2.03
CA ARG A 207 -6.51 13.72 2.89
C ARG A 207 -5.09 13.19 2.87
N TYR A 208 -4.48 13.08 1.68
CA TYR A 208 -3.07 12.74 1.57
C TYR A 208 -2.17 13.82 2.13
N ALA A 209 -2.50 15.11 1.95
CA ALA A 209 -1.71 16.19 2.53
C ALA A 209 -1.68 16.09 4.07
N LEU A 210 -2.81 15.75 4.70
CA LEU A 210 -2.89 15.50 6.14
C LEU A 210 -1.97 14.35 6.58
N HIS A 211 -2.00 13.21 5.88
CA HIS A 211 -1.15 12.08 6.30
C HIS A 211 0.32 12.37 6.03
N LYS A 212 0.64 12.94 4.86
CA LYS A 212 2.02 13.29 4.48
C LYS A 212 2.59 14.51 5.20
N SER A 213 1.79 15.26 5.99
CA SER A 213 2.34 16.30 6.87
C SER A 213 2.93 15.75 8.16
N ASP A 214 2.75 14.45 8.45
CA ASP A 214 3.33 13.84 9.65
C ASP A 214 4.86 13.71 9.54
N PRO A 215 5.63 14.22 10.51
CA PRO A 215 7.09 14.23 10.45
C PRO A 215 7.70 12.82 10.53
N ASP A 216 7.10 11.88 11.27
CA ASP A 216 7.61 10.52 11.39
C ASP A 216 7.40 9.76 10.07
N LEU A 217 6.25 9.96 9.42
CA LEU A 217 6.01 9.41 8.07
C LEU A 217 6.95 10.03 7.02
N GLN A 218 7.19 11.34 7.07
CA GLN A 218 8.16 11.97 6.18
C GLN A 218 9.59 11.47 6.43
N ALA A 219 9.97 11.16 7.66
CA ALA A 219 11.26 10.54 7.96
C ALA A 219 11.36 9.13 7.36
N ALA A 220 10.30 8.32 7.49
CA ALA A 220 10.27 6.97 6.92
C ALA A 220 10.32 6.95 5.38
N HIS A 221 9.62 7.86 4.70
CA HIS A 221 9.71 8.01 3.22
C HIS A 221 11.11 8.41 2.73
N ARG A 222 11.88 9.12 3.56
CA ARG A 222 13.25 9.55 3.24
C ARG A 222 14.30 8.49 3.54
N ALA A 223 13.98 7.43 4.28
CA ALA A 223 14.97 6.47 4.76
C ALA A 223 15.39 5.45 3.69
N CYS A 224 14.44 4.98 2.87
CA CYS A 224 14.65 3.93 1.87
C CYS A 224 13.57 4.01 0.76
N PRO A 225 13.70 3.25 -0.35
CA PRO A 225 12.62 3.14 -1.33
C PRO A 225 11.39 2.42 -0.77
N TRP A 226 10.22 2.77 -1.28
CA TRP A 226 8.94 2.15 -0.96
C TRP A 226 8.34 1.47 -2.20
N ILE A 227 7.72 0.32 -1.99
CA ILE A 227 6.80 -0.32 -2.93
C ILE A 227 5.41 -0.26 -2.31
N VAL A 228 4.46 0.31 -3.04
CA VAL A 228 3.12 0.57 -2.49
C VAL A 228 2.04 -0.07 -3.36
N THR A 229 1.01 -0.56 -2.69
CA THR A 229 -0.30 -0.85 -3.25
C THR A 229 -1.37 -0.14 -2.41
N TRP A 230 -2.61 -0.11 -2.89
CA TRP A 230 -3.75 0.40 -2.14
C TRP A 230 -4.58 -0.73 -1.54
N ASP A 231 -5.49 -0.37 -0.66
CA ASP A 231 -6.63 -1.16 -0.22
C ASP A 231 -7.93 -0.35 -0.45
N ASP A 232 -9.00 -0.59 0.30
CA ASP A 232 -10.28 0.08 0.08
C ASP A 232 -10.29 1.53 0.54
N HIS A 233 -9.60 1.88 1.62
CA HIS A 233 -9.70 3.22 2.20
C HIS A 233 -9.01 4.33 1.41
N GLU A 234 -8.16 3.99 0.44
CA GLU A 234 -7.72 4.91 -0.59
C GLU A 234 -8.88 5.49 -1.40
N VAL A 235 -10.02 4.79 -1.49
CA VAL A 235 -11.23 5.20 -2.20
C VAL A 235 -12.42 5.30 -1.25
N GLU A 236 -13.05 4.19 -0.89
CA GLU A 236 -14.25 4.09 -0.07
C GLU A 236 -14.27 2.69 0.57
N ASN A 237 -14.66 2.63 1.84
CA ASN A 237 -14.71 1.39 2.62
C ASN A 237 -15.39 0.24 1.85
N ASP A 238 -14.72 -0.90 1.80
CA ASP A 238 -15.13 -2.14 1.16
C ASP A 238 -15.55 -1.99 -0.31
N TYR A 239 -14.98 -1.08 -1.11
CA TYR A 239 -15.34 -1.00 -2.53
C TYR A 239 -14.88 -2.24 -3.32
N ALA A 240 -15.66 -2.66 -4.32
CA ALA A 240 -15.37 -3.85 -5.12
C ALA A 240 -15.42 -3.52 -6.61
N GLY A 241 -14.24 -3.42 -7.23
CA GLY A 241 -14.09 -3.04 -8.63
C GLY A 241 -14.78 -1.71 -8.92
N GLY A 242 -15.83 -1.74 -9.76
CA GLY A 242 -16.64 -0.58 -10.12
C GLY A 242 -17.80 -0.26 -9.17
N THR A 243 -17.89 -0.94 -8.02
CA THR A 243 -19.03 -0.88 -7.10
C THR A 243 -18.61 -0.31 -5.75
N GLY A 244 -19.25 0.80 -5.35
CA GLY A 244 -19.13 1.37 -4.01
C GLY A 244 -20.35 1.04 -3.14
N ARG A 245 -20.50 1.74 -2.02
CA ARG A 245 -21.61 1.57 -1.07
C ARG A 245 -23.00 1.67 -1.72
N GLN A 246 -23.17 2.62 -2.63
CA GLN A 246 -24.44 2.87 -3.32
C GLN A 246 -24.60 2.05 -4.60
N GLY A 247 -23.76 1.03 -4.81
CA GLY A 247 -23.75 0.21 -6.03
C GLY A 247 -22.81 0.77 -7.11
N ALA A 248 -22.90 0.16 -8.30
CA ALA A 248 -22.16 0.59 -9.48
C ALA A 248 -22.83 1.85 -10.08
N THR A 249 -22.34 3.02 -9.67
CA THR A 249 -22.89 4.32 -10.07
C THR A 249 -21.83 5.21 -10.71
N ASP A 250 -22.24 6.12 -11.60
CA ASP A 250 -21.32 7.13 -12.17
C ASP A 250 -20.69 8.02 -11.09
N ALA A 251 -21.40 8.26 -9.99
CA ALA A 251 -20.88 9.02 -8.86
C ALA A 251 -19.70 8.30 -8.21
N PHE A 252 -19.82 6.99 -7.99
CA PHE A 252 -18.73 6.18 -7.47
C PHE A 252 -17.56 6.10 -8.46
N VAL A 253 -17.81 5.92 -9.75
CA VAL A 253 -16.74 5.92 -10.77
C VAL A 253 -15.97 7.25 -10.76
N ARG A 254 -16.65 8.40 -10.63
CA ARG A 254 -15.99 9.71 -10.48
C ARG A 254 -15.18 9.82 -9.17
N GLN A 255 -15.72 9.33 -8.06
CA GLN A 255 -15.02 9.30 -6.77
C GLN A 255 -13.75 8.44 -6.83
N ARG A 256 -13.85 7.23 -7.40
CA ARG A 256 -12.72 6.32 -7.61
C ARG A 256 -11.66 6.90 -8.53
N THR A 257 -12.08 7.55 -9.62
CA THR A 257 -11.17 8.28 -10.52
C THR A 257 -10.37 9.34 -9.76
N ALA A 258 -11.07 10.14 -8.95
CA ALA A 258 -10.46 11.17 -8.12
C ALA A 258 -9.49 10.59 -7.08
N ALA A 259 -9.86 9.49 -6.44
CA ALA A 259 -9.04 8.77 -5.47
C ALA A 259 -7.75 8.21 -6.10
N TRP A 260 -7.85 7.51 -7.23
CA TRP A 260 -6.70 6.95 -7.94
C TRP A 260 -5.75 8.03 -8.44
N GLN A 261 -6.29 9.15 -8.94
CA GLN A 261 -5.45 10.28 -9.32
C GLN A 261 -4.68 10.81 -8.11
N ALA A 262 -5.38 11.06 -6.99
CA ALA A 262 -4.74 11.55 -5.77
C ALA A 262 -3.69 10.57 -5.22
N PHE A 263 -3.92 9.25 -5.31
CA PHE A 263 -2.94 8.23 -4.95
C PHE A 263 -1.69 8.34 -5.82
N TYR A 264 -1.83 8.36 -7.16
CA TYR A 264 -0.69 8.54 -8.06
C TYR A 264 0.10 9.83 -7.78
N GLU A 265 -0.59 10.94 -7.56
CA GLU A 265 0.03 12.23 -7.23
C GLU A 265 0.80 12.23 -5.89
N ARG A 266 0.67 11.19 -5.05
CA ARG A 266 1.18 11.15 -3.66
C ARG A 266 2.10 9.98 -3.37
N MET A 267 2.24 9.07 -4.33
CA MET A 267 3.07 7.88 -4.22
C MET A 267 4.21 7.89 -5.24
N PRO A 268 5.39 7.33 -4.88
CA PRO A 268 6.54 7.24 -5.77
C PRO A 268 6.37 6.11 -6.81
N LEU A 269 5.38 6.26 -7.69
CA LEU A 269 5.02 5.28 -8.72
C LEU A 269 5.53 5.71 -10.10
N ARG A 270 5.81 4.74 -10.95
CA ARG A 270 6.18 4.97 -12.35
C ARG A 270 5.01 5.49 -13.15
N ALA A 271 5.28 6.27 -14.20
CA ALA A 271 4.26 6.76 -15.13
C ALA A 271 3.54 5.61 -15.85
N SER A 272 4.20 4.44 -16.02
CA SER A 272 3.60 3.22 -16.58
C SER A 272 2.41 2.69 -15.76
N THR A 273 2.28 3.09 -14.49
CA THR A 273 1.10 2.83 -13.66
C THR A 273 -0.17 3.41 -14.30
N LEU A 274 -0.06 4.54 -15.00
CA LEU A 274 -1.15 5.15 -15.76
C LEU A 274 -1.24 4.52 -17.14
N ALA A 275 -1.65 3.25 -17.21
CA ALA A 275 -1.63 2.42 -18.42
C ALA A 275 -2.34 3.04 -19.64
N ARG A 276 -3.33 3.91 -19.40
CA ARG A 276 -4.05 4.66 -20.44
C ARG A 276 -3.96 6.18 -20.25
N GLY A 277 -2.89 6.64 -19.62
CA GLY A 277 -2.72 8.03 -19.19
C GLY A 277 -3.80 8.51 -18.22
N LEU A 278 -3.84 9.82 -17.98
CA LEU A 278 -4.84 10.41 -17.06
C LEU A 278 -6.29 10.23 -17.54
N GLY A 279 -6.51 10.14 -18.85
CA GLY A 279 -7.82 9.83 -19.42
C GLY A 279 -8.34 8.43 -19.05
N GLY A 280 -7.46 7.54 -18.58
CA GLY A 280 -7.77 6.18 -18.17
C GLY A 280 -8.24 6.02 -16.73
N LEU A 281 -8.02 7.00 -15.84
CA LEU A 281 -8.20 6.87 -14.38
C LEU A 281 -9.61 6.42 -13.93
N GLY A 282 -10.64 6.55 -14.78
CA GLY A 282 -11.99 6.05 -14.46
C GLY A 282 -12.32 4.66 -14.99
N ALA A 283 -11.52 4.14 -15.93
CA ALA A 283 -11.77 2.88 -16.61
C ALA A 283 -11.19 1.68 -15.84
N ALA A 284 -11.85 0.53 -15.95
CA ALA A 284 -11.26 -0.74 -15.52
C ALA A 284 -9.93 -0.98 -16.28
N GLY A 285 -8.86 -1.24 -15.54
CA GLY A 285 -7.51 -1.41 -16.10
C GLY A 285 -6.88 -0.12 -16.66
N GLY A 286 -7.41 1.05 -16.32
CA GLY A 286 -6.77 2.33 -16.65
C GLY A 286 -5.58 2.67 -15.76
N VAL A 287 -5.51 2.01 -14.60
CA VAL A 287 -4.37 2.01 -13.69
C VAL A 287 -3.87 0.57 -13.53
N GLN A 288 -2.57 0.37 -13.62
CA GLN A 288 -1.89 -0.92 -13.50
C GLN A 288 -1.00 -0.89 -12.24
N LEU A 289 -1.58 -1.26 -11.09
CA LEU A 289 -0.87 -1.19 -9.81
C LEU A 289 -0.17 -2.51 -9.45
N TYR A 290 -0.78 -3.67 -9.73
CA TYR A 290 -0.12 -4.95 -9.49
C TYR A 290 1.13 -5.08 -10.39
N ARG A 291 2.23 -5.54 -9.81
CA ARG A 291 3.55 -5.64 -10.48
C ARG A 291 4.52 -6.50 -9.69
N SER A 292 5.64 -6.86 -10.31
CA SER A 292 6.72 -7.62 -9.68
C SER A 292 7.97 -6.75 -9.53
N ILE A 293 8.61 -6.80 -8.36
CA ILE A 293 9.88 -6.15 -8.06
C ILE A 293 10.91 -7.22 -7.67
N GLY A 294 11.98 -7.34 -8.45
CA GLY A 294 13.04 -8.31 -8.22
C GLY A 294 14.15 -7.74 -7.34
N TRP A 295 14.69 -8.55 -6.44
CA TRP A 295 15.84 -8.23 -5.59
C TRP A 295 17.00 -9.17 -5.89
N GLY A 296 17.50 -9.09 -7.12
CA GLY A 296 18.32 -10.14 -7.72
C GLY A 296 17.59 -11.49 -7.70
N ARG A 297 18.34 -12.59 -7.49
CA ARG A 297 17.79 -13.93 -7.24
C ARG A 297 17.43 -14.19 -5.77
N LEU A 298 17.56 -13.19 -4.88
CA LEU A 298 17.21 -13.43 -3.48
C LEU A 298 15.70 -13.47 -3.30
N ALA A 299 14.99 -12.45 -3.79
CA ALA A 299 13.56 -12.37 -3.63
C ALA A 299 12.88 -11.77 -4.86
N GLN A 300 11.69 -12.26 -5.17
CA GLN A 300 10.78 -11.68 -6.15
C GLN A 300 9.50 -11.29 -5.42
N VAL A 301 9.22 -9.99 -5.34
CA VAL A 301 8.02 -9.48 -4.66
C VAL A 301 6.94 -9.20 -5.68
N HIS A 302 5.84 -9.96 -5.64
CA HIS A 302 4.62 -9.75 -6.42
C HIS A 302 3.65 -8.90 -5.59
N LEU A 303 3.52 -7.62 -5.92
CA LEU A 303 2.52 -6.74 -5.33
C LEU A 303 1.20 -6.96 -6.05
N LEU A 304 0.15 -7.26 -5.29
CA LEU A 304 -1.19 -7.49 -5.81
C LEU A 304 -2.10 -6.25 -5.62
N ASP A 305 -3.12 -6.17 -6.46
CA ASP A 305 -4.31 -5.35 -6.29
C ASP A 305 -5.51 -6.27 -6.06
N ASP A 306 -6.10 -6.25 -4.87
CA ASP A 306 -7.27 -7.07 -4.55
C ASP A 306 -8.59 -6.28 -4.54
N ARG A 307 -8.57 -5.02 -4.99
CA ARG A 307 -9.73 -4.11 -4.97
C ARG A 307 -10.24 -3.75 -6.36
N GLN A 308 -9.36 -3.41 -7.29
CA GLN A 308 -9.73 -2.86 -8.60
C GLN A 308 -10.52 -3.85 -9.48
N PHE A 309 -10.31 -5.15 -9.28
CA PHE A 309 -10.83 -6.20 -10.16
C PHE A 309 -11.73 -7.22 -9.46
N ARG A 310 -11.87 -7.14 -8.12
CA ARG A 310 -12.67 -8.10 -7.35
C ARG A 310 -14.14 -8.09 -7.74
N ALA A 311 -14.75 -9.27 -7.75
CA ALA A 311 -16.21 -9.38 -7.76
C ALA A 311 -16.79 -8.76 -6.48
N VAL A 312 -18.03 -8.28 -6.54
CA VAL A 312 -18.72 -7.75 -5.34
C VAL A 312 -18.77 -8.80 -4.24
N GLN A 313 -18.64 -8.38 -2.98
CA GLN A 313 -18.71 -9.27 -1.82
C GLN A 313 -20.01 -10.09 -1.83
N ALA A 314 -19.91 -11.37 -1.50
CA ALA A 314 -21.01 -12.32 -1.67
C ALA A 314 -22.21 -11.91 -0.80
N CYS A 315 -23.41 -11.88 -1.40
CA CYS A 315 -24.65 -11.52 -0.72
C CYS A 315 -24.59 -10.15 0.00
N ARG A 316 -23.82 -9.21 -0.55
CA ARG A 316 -23.82 -7.83 -0.05
C ARG A 316 -25.17 -7.16 -0.31
N GLU A 317 -25.79 -6.69 0.76
CA GLU A 317 -27.03 -5.92 0.66
C GLU A 317 -26.79 -4.54 0.00
N PRO A 318 -27.68 -4.09 -0.88
CA PRO A 318 -27.62 -2.74 -1.44
C PRO A 318 -27.60 -1.65 -0.36
N GLY A 319 -26.67 -0.70 -0.45
CA GLY A 319 -26.55 0.42 0.50
C GLY A 319 -25.78 0.10 1.78
N ALA A 320 -25.36 -1.16 1.99
CA ALA A 320 -24.55 -1.57 3.13
C ALA A 320 -23.22 -0.81 3.17
N SER A 321 -22.94 -0.19 4.32
CA SER A 321 -21.71 0.58 4.57
C SER A 321 -20.47 -0.30 4.73
N THR A 322 -20.66 -1.58 5.04
CA THR A 322 -19.58 -2.56 5.18
C THR A 322 -19.98 -3.88 4.49
N ALA A 323 -19.00 -4.66 4.08
CA ALA A 323 -19.14 -6.05 3.71
C ALA A 323 -19.58 -6.85 4.94
N ALA A 324 -20.65 -7.63 4.80
CA ALA A 324 -21.20 -8.41 5.89
C ALA A 324 -20.44 -9.74 6.06
N ALA A 325 -20.50 -10.30 7.26
CA ALA A 325 -20.24 -11.73 7.43
C ALA A 325 -21.55 -12.49 7.15
N VAL A 326 -21.46 -13.60 6.42
CA VAL A 326 -22.62 -14.40 6.00
C VAL A 326 -22.54 -15.82 6.54
N GLN A 327 -23.69 -16.45 6.76
CA GLN A 327 -23.76 -17.89 6.95
C GLN A 327 -23.60 -18.58 5.58
N PRO A 328 -22.63 -19.49 5.37
CA PRO A 328 -22.40 -20.11 4.06
C PRO A 328 -23.66 -20.75 3.46
N GLY A 329 -24.47 -21.44 4.27
CA GLY A 329 -25.72 -22.07 3.82
C GLY A 329 -26.82 -21.08 3.40
N ALA A 330 -26.70 -19.80 3.75
CA ALA A 330 -27.64 -18.75 3.37
C ALA A 330 -27.11 -17.87 2.22
N CYS A 331 -25.91 -18.14 1.70
CA CYS A 331 -25.28 -17.35 0.65
C CYS A 331 -24.68 -18.23 -0.45
N ALA A 332 -25.51 -18.65 -1.41
CA ALA A 332 -25.06 -19.47 -2.54
C ALA A 332 -23.94 -18.80 -3.36
N ALA A 333 -23.97 -17.46 -3.48
CA ALA A 333 -22.95 -16.69 -4.18
C ALA A 333 -21.54 -16.85 -3.57
N LEU A 334 -21.42 -17.22 -2.29
CA LEU A 334 -20.11 -17.46 -1.66
C LEU A 334 -19.38 -18.65 -2.31
N ALA A 335 -20.12 -19.67 -2.74
CA ALA A 335 -19.59 -20.88 -3.34
C ALA A 335 -19.44 -20.81 -4.89
N ASP A 336 -19.76 -19.67 -5.50
CA ASP A 336 -19.67 -19.49 -6.95
C ASP A 336 -18.20 -19.56 -7.42
N PRO A 337 -17.82 -20.56 -8.25
CA PRO A 337 -16.44 -20.73 -8.70
C PRO A 337 -15.97 -19.60 -9.64
N ALA A 338 -16.89 -18.86 -10.26
CA ALA A 338 -16.56 -17.76 -11.16
C ALA A 338 -16.13 -16.48 -10.41
N ARG A 339 -16.40 -16.39 -9.10
CA ARG A 339 -15.98 -15.23 -8.31
C ARG A 339 -14.47 -15.20 -8.17
N SER A 340 -13.94 -13.99 -8.27
CA SER A 340 -12.51 -13.71 -8.24
C SER A 340 -12.25 -12.48 -7.38
N LEU A 341 -11.18 -12.54 -6.59
CA LEU A 341 -10.67 -11.42 -5.81
C LEU A 341 -9.69 -10.58 -6.65
N LEU A 342 -8.85 -11.21 -7.48
CA LEU A 342 -7.83 -10.50 -8.26
C LEU A 342 -8.27 -10.17 -9.69
N GLY A 343 -9.38 -10.74 -10.16
CA GLY A 343 -9.76 -10.77 -11.57
C GLY A 343 -8.91 -11.74 -12.39
N ALA A 344 -9.49 -12.28 -13.46
CA ALA A 344 -8.88 -13.34 -14.26
C ALA A 344 -7.49 -12.98 -14.85
N ALA A 345 -7.31 -11.71 -15.27
CA ALA A 345 -6.05 -11.27 -15.86
C ALA A 345 -4.89 -11.29 -14.85
N GLN A 346 -5.14 -10.82 -13.62
CA GLN A 346 -4.12 -10.80 -12.58
C GLN A 346 -3.89 -12.20 -12.00
N GLU A 347 -4.93 -13.05 -11.90
CA GLU A 347 -4.76 -14.47 -11.54
C GLU A 347 -3.85 -15.18 -12.55
N ALA A 348 -4.09 -15.02 -13.86
CA ALA A 348 -3.26 -15.62 -14.91
C ALA A 348 -1.84 -15.04 -14.92
N TRP A 349 -1.69 -13.74 -14.68
CA TRP A 349 -0.38 -13.10 -14.56
C TRP A 349 0.42 -13.67 -13.38
N LEU A 350 -0.22 -13.84 -12.22
CA LEU A 350 0.42 -14.38 -11.01
C LEU A 350 0.79 -15.85 -11.20
N ASP A 351 -0.09 -16.66 -11.79
CA ASP A 351 0.22 -18.04 -12.13
C ASP A 351 1.47 -18.15 -13.02
N ALA A 352 1.53 -17.35 -14.09
CA ALA A 352 2.70 -17.30 -14.96
C ALA A 352 3.96 -16.76 -14.25
N ALA A 353 3.80 -15.88 -13.25
CA ALA A 353 4.91 -15.39 -12.44
C ALA A 353 5.46 -16.48 -11.53
N LEU A 354 4.59 -17.22 -10.84
CA LEU A 354 4.98 -18.36 -9.99
C LEU A 354 5.63 -19.48 -10.82
N ALA A 355 5.18 -19.70 -12.05
CA ALA A 355 5.83 -20.61 -12.99
C ALA A 355 7.28 -20.21 -13.30
N ARG A 356 7.53 -18.90 -13.51
CA ARG A 356 8.89 -18.37 -13.73
C ARG A 356 9.74 -18.47 -12.47
N ASP A 357 9.15 -18.20 -11.31
CA ASP A 357 9.85 -18.27 -10.04
C ASP A 357 10.30 -19.69 -9.68
N ALA A 358 9.57 -20.71 -10.16
CA ALA A 358 9.92 -22.11 -10.00
C ALA A 358 11.01 -22.62 -10.96
N ALA A 359 11.47 -21.80 -11.91
CA ALA A 359 12.56 -22.18 -12.82
C ALA A 359 13.89 -22.39 -12.05
N GLY A 360 14.83 -23.13 -12.64
CA GLY A 360 16.08 -23.52 -11.97
C GLY A 360 16.98 -22.36 -11.53
N ASP A 361 16.84 -21.19 -12.16
CA ASP A 361 17.52 -19.93 -11.83
C ASP A 361 16.59 -18.88 -11.21
N GLY A 362 15.40 -19.29 -10.76
CA GLY A 362 14.42 -18.45 -10.09
C GLY A 362 14.87 -17.89 -8.73
N PRO A 363 14.07 -17.02 -8.12
CA PRO A 363 14.37 -16.42 -6.82
C PRO A 363 14.38 -17.46 -5.70
N HIS A 364 15.13 -17.19 -4.64
CA HIS A 364 15.05 -18.01 -3.42
C HIS A 364 13.71 -17.84 -2.70
N TRP A 365 13.13 -16.63 -2.74
CA TRP A 365 11.88 -16.29 -2.07
C TRP A 365 10.89 -15.63 -3.04
N SER A 366 9.77 -16.29 -3.30
CA SER A 366 8.60 -15.69 -3.95
C SER A 366 7.73 -15.06 -2.88
N VAL A 367 7.62 -13.74 -2.90
CA VAL A 367 6.86 -12.97 -1.91
C VAL A 367 5.59 -12.44 -2.55
N ILE A 368 4.43 -12.84 -2.04
CA ILE A 368 3.13 -12.32 -2.48
C ILE A 368 2.70 -11.25 -1.48
N ALA A 369 2.83 -9.98 -1.84
CA ALA A 369 2.48 -8.83 -1.02
C ALA A 369 1.10 -8.31 -1.42
N GLN A 370 0.13 -8.37 -0.52
CA GLN A 370 -1.28 -8.08 -0.79
C GLN A 370 -1.99 -7.51 0.44
N GLN A 371 -3.26 -7.15 0.29
CA GLN A 371 -3.99 -6.30 1.21
C GLN A 371 -4.49 -7.06 2.45
N THR A 372 -5.02 -8.28 2.30
CA THR A 372 -5.86 -8.91 3.33
C THR A 372 -5.23 -10.16 3.98
N LEU A 373 -5.94 -10.86 4.87
CA LEU A 373 -5.54 -12.18 5.37
C LEU A 373 -5.91 -13.26 4.35
N PHE A 374 -4.94 -14.06 3.91
CA PHE A 374 -5.09 -15.17 2.96
C PHE A 374 -5.58 -16.46 3.63
N SER A 375 -4.94 -16.85 4.74
CA SER A 375 -5.29 -18.07 5.45
C SER A 375 -6.73 -18.03 5.97
N PRO A 376 -7.44 -19.17 5.97
CA PRO A 376 -8.83 -19.19 6.39
C PRO A 376 -8.99 -18.81 7.86
N ARG A 377 -10.05 -18.07 8.17
CA ARG A 377 -10.42 -17.68 9.52
C ARG A 377 -11.82 -18.20 9.85
N ARG A 378 -11.87 -19.41 10.40
CA ARG A 378 -13.12 -20.03 10.87
C ARG A 378 -13.57 -19.40 12.17
N TYR A 379 -14.74 -18.78 12.14
CA TYR A 379 -15.35 -18.22 13.34
C TYR A 379 -16.16 -19.28 14.10
N PRO A 380 -16.17 -19.25 15.44
CA PRO A 380 -17.03 -20.14 16.25
C PRO A 380 -18.52 -20.04 15.88
N SER A 381 -18.97 -18.88 15.39
CA SER A 381 -20.35 -18.64 14.95
C SER A 381 -20.70 -19.24 13.58
N GLY A 382 -19.72 -19.82 12.86
CA GLY A 382 -19.91 -20.37 11.52
C GLY A 382 -20.02 -19.33 10.40
N VAL A 383 -20.04 -18.03 10.73
CA VAL A 383 -20.07 -16.97 9.70
C VAL A 383 -18.74 -16.86 8.97
N VAL A 384 -18.80 -16.38 7.74
CA VAL A 384 -17.65 -16.12 6.88
C VAL A 384 -17.62 -14.63 6.52
N SER A 385 -16.49 -13.96 6.75
CA SER A 385 -16.27 -12.60 6.24
C SER A 385 -16.24 -12.64 4.71
N THR A 386 -16.94 -11.71 4.05
CA THR A 386 -17.07 -11.71 2.59
C THR A 386 -16.12 -10.75 1.88
N ASP A 387 -15.33 -9.98 2.62
CA ASP A 387 -14.44 -8.95 2.06
C ASP A 387 -13.05 -9.47 1.69
N ASN A 388 -12.50 -10.36 2.52
CA ASN A 388 -11.16 -10.93 2.36
C ASN A 388 -11.19 -12.28 1.62
N TRP A 389 -10.05 -13.00 1.57
CA TRP A 389 -9.92 -14.28 0.88
C TRP A 389 -10.92 -15.38 1.32
N ASP A 390 -11.47 -15.34 2.54
CA ASP A 390 -12.55 -16.25 2.94
C ASP A 390 -13.85 -16.00 2.18
N GLY A 391 -14.06 -14.76 1.74
CA GLY A 391 -15.16 -14.35 0.87
C GLY A 391 -14.99 -14.81 -0.57
N TYR A 392 -13.82 -15.33 -0.97
CA TYR A 392 -13.51 -15.74 -2.35
C TYR A 392 -12.81 -17.12 -2.36
N PRO A 393 -13.45 -18.17 -1.82
CA PRO A 393 -12.81 -19.46 -1.59
C PRO A 393 -12.30 -20.11 -2.88
N ALA A 394 -13.01 -19.97 -4.00
CA ALA A 394 -12.57 -20.50 -5.29
C ALA A 394 -11.32 -19.79 -5.84
N ALA A 395 -11.19 -18.48 -5.63
CA ALA A 395 -10.00 -17.72 -6.02
C ALA A 395 -8.78 -18.12 -5.18
N ARG A 396 -8.98 -18.30 -3.86
CA ARG A 396 -7.95 -18.85 -2.97
C ARG A 396 -7.49 -20.22 -3.43
N GLU A 397 -8.43 -21.10 -3.77
CA GLU A 397 -8.11 -22.46 -4.23
C GLU A 397 -7.33 -22.47 -5.54
N ARG A 398 -7.65 -21.60 -6.51
CA ARG A 398 -6.85 -21.46 -7.73
C ARG A 398 -5.41 -21.02 -7.44
N LEU A 399 -5.18 -20.08 -6.51
CA LEU A 399 -3.83 -19.70 -6.11
C LEU A 399 -3.09 -20.85 -5.42
N LEU A 400 -3.75 -21.59 -4.53
CA LEU A 400 -3.14 -22.77 -3.89
C LEU A 400 -2.81 -23.88 -4.88
N GLN A 401 -3.66 -24.09 -5.90
CA GLN A 401 -3.38 -25.02 -6.99
C GLN A 401 -2.16 -24.57 -7.80
N SER A 402 -2.05 -23.28 -8.12
CA SER A 402 -0.88 -22.70 -8.78
C SER A 402 0.42 -22.93 -7.98
N LEU A 403 0.40 -22.66 -6.67
CA LEU A 403 1.54 -22.91 -5.78
C LEU A 403 1.94 -24.40 -5.73
N GLN A 404 0.96 -25.31 -5.70
CA GLN A 404 1.21 -26.76 -5.71
C GLN A 404 1.72 -27.27 -7.06
N HIS A 405 1.28 -26.64 -8.15
CA HIS A 405 1.65 -26.99 -9.52
C HIS A 405 3.08 -26.54 -9.83
N HIS A 406 3.39 -25.26 -9.64
CA HIS A 406 4.69 -24.69 -9.98
C HIS A 406 5.76 -24.97 -8.92
N ARG A 407 5.37 -25.00 -7.63
CA ARG A 407 6.27 -25.22 -6.49
C ARG A 407 7.49 -24.29 -6.47
N PRO A 408 7.29 -22.95 -6.41
CA PRO A 408 8.40 -22.05 -6.15
C PRO A 408 9.16 -22.47 -4.90
N ARG A 409 10.48 -22.22 -4.86
CA ARG A 409 11.38 -22.74 -3.81
C ARG A 409 10.88 -22.42 -2.41
N ASN A 410 10.50 -21.17 -2.17
CA ASN A 410 9.85 -20.72 -0.95
C ASN A 410 8.79 -19.67 -1.28
N THR A 411 7.60 -19.79 -0.70
CA THR A 411 6.53 -18.79 -0.85
C THR A 411 6.19 -18.15 0.50
N VAL A 412 6.21 -16.82 0.55
CA VAL A 412 5.80 -16.02 1.70
C VAL A 412 4.70 -15.04 1.30
N LEU A 413 3.61 -14.99 2.05
CA LEU A 413 2.53 -14.04 1.88
C LEU A 413 2.63 -12.94 2.94
N LEU A 414 2.51 -11.69 2.50
CA LEU A 414 2.42 -10.52 3.37
C LEU A 414 1.04 -9.89 3.19
N GLY A 415 0.38 -9.59 4.31
CA GLY A 415 -1.00 -9.04 4.37
C GLY A 415 -1.14 -7.88 5.35
N GLY A 416 -2.29 -7.19 5.30
CA GLY A 416 -2.71 -6.09 6.16
C GLY A 416 -4.22 -6.13 6.46
N ASP A 417 -4.94 -5.03 6.24
CA ASP A 417 -6.42 -4.85 6.36
C ASP A 417 -7.02 -5.10 7.75
N ILE A 418 -6.86 -6.29 8.29
CA ILE A 418 -7.61 -6.75 9.47
C ILE A 418 -7.18 -6.10 10.79
N HIS A 419 -6.18 -5.20 10.75
CA HIS A 419 -5.59 -4.50 11.90
C HIS A 419 -5.12 -5.46 13.01
N GLN A 420 -4.61 -6.64 12.64
CA GLN A 420 -4.23 -7.70 13.58
C GLN A 420 -2.96 -8.37 13.07
N ASN A 421 -2.03 -8.70 13.96
CA ASN A 421 -0.93 -9.59 13.63
C ASN A 421 -1.47 -11.01 13.51
N TYR A 422 -1.28 -11.66 12.37
CA TYR A 422 -1.53 -13.08 12.15
C TYR A 422 -0.29 -13.73 11.54
N VAL A 423 0.12 -14.86 12.12
CA VAL A 423 1.17 -15.71 11.56
C VAL A 423 0.58 -17.09 11.30
N CYS A 424 0.58 -17.52 10.05
CA CYS A 424 -0.13 -18.73 9.63
C CYS A 424 0.76 -19.67 8.83
N ARG A 425 0.53 -20.97 9.00
CA ARG A 425 0.92 -22.00 8.02
C ARG A 425 -0.14 -22.04 6.92
N VAL A 426 0.28 -21.90 5.67
CA VAL A 426 -0.64 -21.97 4.54
C VAL A 426 -0.70 -23.39 4.02
N HIS A 427 -1.81 -24.06 4.28
CA HIS A 427 -2.06 -25.43 3.87
C HIS A 427 -2.52 -25.53 2.41
N ALA A 428 -2.08 -26.59 1.72
CA ALA A 428 -2.45 -26.94 0.35
C ALA A 428 -3.98 -27.04 0.16
N ALA A 429 -4.66 -27.59 1.17
CA ALA A 429 -6.12 -27.63 1.26
C ALA A 429 -6.56 -26.83 2.49
N PRO A 430 -7.17 -25.64 2.35
CA PRO A 430 -7.52 -24.78 3.48
C PRO A 430 -8.47 -25.44 4.48
N ALA A 431 -9.27 -26.41 4.04
CA ALA A 431 -10.20 -27.17 4.87
C ALA A 431 -9.54 -28.26 5.73
N ASP A 432 -8.35 -28.71 5.35
CA ASP A 432 -7.69 -29.89 5.91
C ASP A 432 -6.35 -29.51 6.58
N PRO A 433 -6.29 -29.48 7.92
CA PRO A 433 -5.07 -29.16 8.65
C PRO A 433 -3.99 -30.26 8.55
N ALA A 434 -4.34 -31.46 8.06
CA ALA A 434 -3.36 -32.52 7.78
C ALA A 434 -2.71 -32.37 6.40
N SER A 435 -3.27 -31.53 5.52
CA SER A 435 -2.70 -31.30 4.19
C SER A 435 -1.33 -30.62 4.27
N PRO A 436 -0.44 -30.82 3.28
CA PRO A 436 0.90 -30.23 3.29
C PRO A 436 0.86 -28.70 3.42
N VAL A 437 1.81 -28.14 4.16
CA VAL A 437 2.05 -26.69 4.16
C VAL A 437 2.79 -26.32 2.87
N VAL A 438 2.31 -25.32 2.15
CA VAL A 438 2.86 -24.87 0.85
C VAL A 438 3.43 -23.45 0.89
N ALA A 439 3.06 -22.66 1.88
CA ALA A 439 3.58 -21.31 2.06
C ALA A 439 3.55 -20.86 3.53
N SER A 440 4.19 -19.73 3.78
CA SER A 440 4.18 -19.03 5.07
C SER A 440 3.44 -17.71 4.94
N GLU A 441 2.62 -17.35 5.92
CA GLU A 441 1.93 -16.05 5.90
C GLU A 441 2.23 -15.22 7.14
N PHE A 442 2.48 -13.93 6.89
CA PHE A 442 2.61 -12.88 7.89
C PHE A 442 1.66 -11.73 7.53
N CYS A 443 0.48 -11.72 8.14
CA CYS A 443 -0.47 -10.61 8.04
C CYS A 443 -0.21 -9.64 9.19
N GLY A 444 0.05 -8.38 8.85
CA GLY A 444 0.51 -7.36 9.77
C GLY A 444 -0.63 -6.70 10.52
N THR A 445 -0.32 -6.29 11.74
CA THR A 445 -1.11 -5.26 12.41
C THR A 445 -1.08 -3.93 11.64
N SER A 446 -1.83 -2.97 12.15
CA SER A 446 -1.89 -1.62 11.60
C SER A 446 -0.84 -0.71 12.24
N ILE A 447 -0.43 0.34 11.51
CA ILE A 447 0.41 1.41 12.06
C ILE A 447 -0.32 2.13 13.20
N THR A 448 -1.62 2.43 13.03
CA THR A 448 -2.45 3.06 14.07
C THR A 448 -3.89 2.55 14.12
N SER A 449 -4.45 2.02 13.03
CA SER A 449 -5.88 1.73 12.96
C SER A 449 -6.35 0.68 13.99
N HIS A 450 -7.33 1.00 14.84
CA HIS A 450 -7.90 0.04 15.79
C HIS A 450 -8.56 -1.17 15.11
N SER A 451 -8.41 -2.35 15.72
CA SER A 451 -8.96 -3.62 15.22
C SER A 451 -10.46 -3.79 15.33
N GLY A 452 -11.13 -2.98 16.16
CA GLY A 452 -12.59 -3.07 16.37
C GLY A 452 -13.04 -4.36 17.05
N THR A 453 -12.12 -5.13 17.63
CA THR A 453 -12.38 -6.39 18.35
C THR A 453 -11.61 -6.43 19.67
N THR A 454 -11.69 -7.54 20.40
CA THR A 454 -10.94 -7.79 21.64
C THR A 454 -10.06 -9.01 21.48
N GLN A 455 -8.93 -9.05 22.20
CA GLN A 455 -8.01 -10.19 22.14
C GLN A 455 -8.71 -11.50 22.51
N GLN A 456 -9.61 -11.50 23.48
CA GLN A 456 -10.42 -12.67 23.84
C GLN A 456 -11.21 -13.26 22.66
N LYS A 457 -11.78 -12.42 21.78
CA LYS A 457 -12.49 -12.87 20.58
C LYS A 457 -11.52 -13.42 19.54
N VAL A 458 -10.37 -12.79 19.39
CA VAL A 458 -9.31 -13.23 18.48
C VAL A 458 -8.72 -14.57 18.93
N ASP A 459 -8.47 -14.77 20.21
CA ASP A 459 -8.04 -16.05 20.79
C ASP A 459 -9.09 -17.15 20.59
N ALA A 460 -10.38 -16.81 20.70
CA ALA A 460 -11.46 -17.75 20.40
C ALA A 460 -11.46 -18.18 18.94
N VAL A 461 -11.19 -17.26 18.00
CA VAL A 461 -11.03 -17.57 16.58
C VAL A 461 -9.78 -18.43 16.38
N ALA A 462 -8.62 -18.04 16.90
CA ALA A 462 -7.36 -18.78 16.73
C ALA A 462 -7.47 -20.24 17.20
N ARG A 463 -8.19 -20.52 18.30
CA ARG A 463 -8.45 -21.90 18.78
C ARG A 463 -9.19 -22.79 17.79
N HIS A 464 -9.96 -22.22 16.86
CA HIS A 464 -10.67 -22.98 15.80
C HIS A 464 -9.85 -23.13 14.52
N ASN A 465 -8.63 -22.58 14.49
CA ASN A 465 -7.80 -22.45 13.30
C ASN A 465 -6.38 -22.94 13.64
N PRO A 466 -6.13 -24.26 13.64
CA PRO A 466 -4.86 -24.84 14.12
C PRO A 466 -3.63 -24.46 13.28
N HIS A 467 -3.84 -23.89 12.11
CA HIS A 467 -2.79 -23.34 11.25
C HIS A 467 -2.29 -21.95 11.71
N VAL A 468 -3.02 -21.27 12.59
CA VAL A 468 -2.65 -19.97 13.16
C VAL A 468 -1.69 -20.17 14.32
N LEU A 469 -0.48 -19.62 14.19
CA LEU A 469 0.60 -19.71 15.19
C LEU A 469 0.62 -18.52 16.15
N LEU A 470 0.16 -17.36 15.68
CA LEU A 470 -0.02 -16.15 16.47
C LEU A 470 -1.19 -15.35 15.91
N ALA A 471 -2.00 -14.81 16.81
CA ALA A 471 -3.05 -13.85 16.50
C ALA A 471 -3.08 -12.77 17.60
N ASP A 472 -2.84 -11.52 17.23
CA ASP A 472 -2.78 -10.39 18.17
C ASP A 472 -3.52 -9.17 17.59
N CYS A 473 -4.46 -8.63 18.35
CA CYS A 473 -5.25 -7.45 17.96
C CYS A 473 -5.06 -6.24 18.85
N ASP A 474 -4.26 -6.37 19.91
CA ASP A 474 -4.06 -5.30 20.89
C ASP A 474 -2.95 -4.35 20.44
N HIS A 475 -1.92 -4.86 19.77
CA HIS A 475 -0.70 -4.08 19.52
C HIS A 475 -0.58 -3.55 18.10
N ARG A 476 -0.15 -2.29 17.94
CA ARG A 476 0.05 -1.60 16.65
C ARG A 476 1.53 -1.62 16.26
N GLY A 477 1.87 -1.47 14.98
CA GLY A 477 3.26 -1.48 14.52
C GLY A 477 3.44 -1.96 13.08
N TYR A 478 4.50 -2.72 12.84
CA TYR A 478 4.90 -3.21 11.52
C TYR A 478 5.65 -4.55 11.61
N GLY A 479 5.76 -5.27 10.50
CA GLY A 479 6.63 -6.44 10.42
C GLY A 479 7.98 -6.10 9.79
N LEU A 480 9.06 -6.62 10.39
CA LEU A 480 10.43 -6.46 9.90
C LEU A 480 11.00 -7.81 9.51
N CYS A 481 11.30 -7.98 8.22
CA CYS A 481 11.79 -9.21 7.64
C CYS A 481 13.29 -9.09 7.30
N ASP A 482 14.11 -9.94 7.91
CA ASP A 482 15.50 -10.18 7.50
C ASP A 482 15.54 -11.42 6.60
N VAL A 483 15.76 -11.21 5.30
CA VAL A 483 15.72 -12.23 4.26
C VAL A 483 17.13 -12.54 3.79
N THR A 484 17.50 -13.80 3.77
CA THR A 484 18.81 -14.31 3.33
C THR A 484 18.60 -15.53 2.42
N PRO A 485 19.61 -16.00 1.67
CA PRO A 485 19.45 -17.15 0.79
C PRO A 485 18.96 -18.43 1.49
N SER A 486 19.25 -18.61 2.78
CA SER A 486 18.89 -19.80 3.55
C SER A 486 17.74 -19.61 4.53
N ARG A 487 17.37 -18.37 4.83
CA ARG A 487 16.42 -18.08 5.92
C ARG A 487 15.65 -16.78 5.72
N TRP A 488 14.36 -16.81 6.03
CA TRP A 488 13.50 -15.65 6.20
C TRP A 488 13.13 -15.51 7.69
N THR A 489 13.48 -14.39 8.31
CA THR A 489 13.13 -14.11 9.72
C THR A 489 12.21 -12.90 9.79
N THR A 490 11.02 -13.05 10.38
CA THR A 490 10.08 -11.95 10.61
C THR A 490 10.02 -11.63 12.09
N ALA A 491 10.32 -10.38 12.45
CA ALA A 491 10.07 -9.81 13.77
C ALA A 491 8.81 -8.93 13.70
N LEU A 492 7.85 -9.19 14.57
CA LEU A 492 6.65 -8.37 14.71
C LEU A 492 6.97 -7.23 15.67
N ARG A 493 7.18 -6.02 15.12
CA ARG A 493 7.60 -4.83 15.87
C ARG A 493 6.34 -4.08 16.28
N VAL A 494 6.16 -3.90 17.59
CA VAL A 494 4.94 -3.30 18.13
C VAL A 494 5.23 -2.14 19.07
N VAL A 495 4.41 -1.10 18.98
CA VAL A 495 4.44 0.03 19.91
C VAL A 495 3.59 -0.28 21.14
N ASP A 496 3.99 0.25 22.29
CA ASP A 496 3.26 0.08 23.56
C ASP A 496 1.89 0.77 23.56
N ASP A 497 1.81 1.98 23.01
CA ASP A 497 0.56 2.73 22.88
C ASP A 497 0.62 3.69 21.68
N ALA A 498 -0.13 3.39 20.62
CA ALA A 498 -0.21 4.24 19.43
C ALA A 498 -0.85 5.61 19.70
N ALA A 499 -1.55 5.81 20.82
CA ALA A 499 -2.05 7.11 21.23
C ALA A 499 -0.95 8.06 21.73
N ARG A 500 0.27 7.56 21.97
CA ARG A 500 1.40 8.35 22.44
C ARG A 500 2.39 8.65 21.31
N PRO A 501 2.76 9.92 21.08
CA PRO A 501 3.76 10.25 20.07
C PRO A 501 5.15 9.69 20.42
N ASP A 502 5.48 9.53 21.70
CA ASP A 502 6.77 9.05 22.20
C ASP A 502 6.78 7.55 22.55
N ALA A 503 5.79 6.80 22.06
CA ALA A 503 5.63 5.37 22.30
C ALA A 503 6.93 4.58 22.11
N SER A 504 7.17 3.62 23.00
CA SER A 504 8.31 2.70 22.91
C SER A 504 8.03 1.55 21.93
N ILE A 505 9.06 0.85 21.47
CA ILE A 505 8.92 -0.30 20.55
C ILE A 505 9.45 -1.58 21.21
N ALA A 506 8.74 -2.69 21.01
CA ALA A 506 9.16 -4.02 21.41
C ALA A 506 9.03 -5.00 20.22
N THR A 507 9.64 -6.17 20.35
CA THR A 507 9.36 -7.29 19.44
C THR A 507 8.35 -8.20 20.11
N LEU A 508 7.13 -8.26 19.57
CA LEU A 508 6.06 -9.12 20.08
C LEU A 508 6.43 -10.60 19.94
N ALA A 509 6.91 -10.99 18.76
CA ALA A 509 7.34 -12.34 18.45
C ALA A 509 8.31 -12.35 17.27
N ARG A 510 9.07 -13.44 17.16
CA ARG A 510 9.93 -13.74 16.01
C ARG A 510 9.57 -15.10 15.43
N PHE A 511 9.58 -15.15 14.10
CA PHE A 511 9.35 -16.37 13.35
C PHE A 511 10.38 -16.55 12.26
N VAL A 512 10.71 -17.80 11.96
CA VAL A 512 11.65 -18.20 10.93
C VAL A 512 10.96 -19.12 9.93
N VAL A 513 11.26 -18.93 8.66
CA VAL A 513 11.03 -19.88 7.57
C VAL A 513 12.41 -20.26 7.04
N GLU A 514 12.73 -21.55 7.07
CA GLU A 514 13.99 -22.06 6.53
C GLU A 514 13.81 -22.35 5.04
N ASP A 515 14.89 -22.21 4.28
CA ASP A 515 14.90 -22.52 2.86
C ASP A 515 14.44 -23.96 2.56
N GLY A 516 13.52 -24.10 1.61
CA GLY A 516 12.90 -25.36 1.20
C GLY A 516 11.92 -25.94 2.22
N ARG A 517 11.56 -25.18 3.27
CA ARG A 517 10.66 -25.64 4.34
C ARG A 517 9.54 -24.61 4.57
N PRO A 518 8.41 -24.71 3.84
CA PRO A 518 7.29 -23.80 4.01
C PRO A 518 6.66 -23.94 5.41
N GLY A 519 6.14 -22.83 5.93
CA GLY A 519 5.53 -22.73 7.25
C GLY A 519 6.43 -22.01 8.28
N PRO A 520 5.92 -20.99 8.99
CA PRO A 520 6.69 -20.33 10.04
C PRO A 520 6.94 -21.25 11.25
N GLN A 521 8.06 -21.01 11.93
CA GLN A 521 8.45 -21.62 13.19
C GLN A 521 8.82 -20.52 14.18
N ALA A 522 8.40 -20.63 15.43
CA ALA A 522 8.82 -19.68 16.47
C ALA A 522 10.35 -19.72 16.64
N ALA A 523 10.97 -18.56 16.78
CA ALA A 523 12.42 -18.38 16.79
C ALA A 523 12.97 -17.91 18.14
#